data_AF-W4V0F1-F1
#
_entry.id   AF-W4V0F1-F1
#
_cell.length_a   1.000
_cell.length_b   1.000
_cell.length_c   1.000
_cell.angle_alpha   90.00
_cell.angle_beta   90.00
_cell.angle_gamma   90.00
#
_symmetry.space_group_name_H-M   'P 1'
#
loop_
_entity.id
_entity.type
_entity.pdbx_description
1 polymer ?
#
loop_
_entity_poly.entity_id
_entity_poly.type
_entity_poly.pdbx_seq_one_letter_code
_entity_poly.pdbx_strand_id
1 'polypeptide(L)'
;MNIKAVFKPEEEIPLPTPTPEILYGDYNGDGTVNSTDLMACRRYLLHVLGPEQINVIAGDLDGNGKINSTDYTYLKRYLLRAIVKFPVQMK
;
A
#
# COMPACT_ATOMS: atom_id res chain seq x y z
N MET A 1 -57.08 -12.39 -23.18
CA MET A 1 -56.23 -12.69 -22.00
C MET A 1 -55.18 -11.59 -21.91
N ASN A 2 -55.23 -10.77 -20.87
CA ASN A 2 -54.33 -9.62 -20.71
C ASN A 2 -53.08 -10.06 -19.94
N ILE A 3 -51.96 -10.21 -20.63
CA ILE A 3 -50.66 -10.39 -20.00
C ILE A 3 -50.18 -9.03 -19.49
N LYS A 4 -50.31 -8.79 -18.18
CA LYS A 4 -49.60 -7.69 -17.51
C LYS A 4 -48.13 -8.06 -17.43
N ALA A 5 -47.26 -7.36 -18.16
CA ALA A 5 -45.83 -7.43 -17.95
C ALA A 5 -45.51 -6.77 -16.61
N VAL A 6 -45.07 -7.56 -15.63
CA VAL A 6 -44.49 -7.05 -14.38
C VAL A 6 -43.05 -6.65 -14.71
N PHE A 7 -42.79 -5.34 -14.76
CA PHE A 7 -41.45 -4.83 -14.94
C PHE A 7 -40.67 -5.08 -13.64
N LYS A 8 -39.71 -6.01 -13.68
CA LYS A 8 -38.77 -6.25 -12.58
C LYS A 8 -37.72 -5.13 -12.65
N PRO A 9 -37.49 -4.34 -11.59
CA PRO A 9 -36.40 -3.37 -11.61
C PRO A 9 -35.08 -4.13 -11.74
N GLU A 10 -34.32 -3.80 -12.78
CA GLU A 10 -32.93 -4.24 -12.94
C GLU A 10 -32.18 -3.76 -11.69
N GLU A 11 -31.62 -4.68 -10.91
CA GLU A 11 -30.81 -4.33 -9.75
C GLU A 11 -29.57 -3.58 -10.24
N GLU A 12 -29.42 -2.30 -9.88
CA GLU A 12 -28.21 -1.52 -10.12
C GLU A 12 -27.05 -2.21 -9.41
N ILE A 13 -26.20 -2.90 -10.18
CA ILE A 13 -24.93 -3.46 -9.69
C ILE A 13 -24.11 -2.30 -9.11
N PRO A 14 -23.71 -2.34 -7.82
CA PRO A 14 -22.87 -1.29 -7.25
C PRO A 14 -21.58 -1.20 -8.07
N LEU A 15 -21.29 0.00 -8.58
CA LEU A 15 -20.03 0.29 -9.27
C LEU A 15 -18.87 -0.17 -8.38
N PRO A 16 -17.88 -0.92 -8.88
CA PRO A 16 -16.76 -1.36 -8.06
C PRO A 16 -16.10 -0.13 -7.44
N THR A 17 -16.14 -0.05 -6.11
CA THR A 17 -15.40 0.97 -5.36
C THR A 17 -13.94 0.86 -5.75
N PRO A 18 -13.28 1.95 -6.22
CA PRO A 18 -11.86 1.90 -6.54
C PRO A 18 -11.11 1.43 -5.29
N THR A 19 -10.40 0.32 -5.42
CA THR A 19 -9.53 -0.15 -4.34
C THR A 19 -8.45 0.92 -4.15
N PRO A 20 -8.27 1.46 -2.94
CA PRO A 20 -7.24 2.47 -2.71
C PRO A 20 -5.89 1.90 -3.11
N GLU A 21 -5.23 2.55 -4.07
CA GLU A 21 -3.91 2.15 -4.55
C GLU A 21 -2.90 2.39 -3.42
N ILE A 22 -2.23 1.32 -2.98
CA ILE A 22 -1.22 1.39 -1.92
C ILE A 22 0.04 2.03 -2.49
N LEU A 23 0.45 3.16 -1.91
CA LEU A 23 1.74 3.78 -2.20
C LEU A 23 2.84 3.07 -1.38
N TYR A 24 3.41 2.01 -1.94
CA TYR A 24 4.54 1.33 -1.31
C TYR A 24 5.72 2.28 -1.11
N GLY A 25 6.36 2.20 0.05
CA GLY A 25 7.49 3.06 0.45
C GLY A 25 7.09 4.30 1.24
N ASP A 26 5.81 4.64 1.32
CA ASP A 26 5.28 5.74 2.15
C ASP A 26 5.00 5.23 3.57
N TYR A 27 6.02 5.28 4.43
CA TYR A 27 5.97 4.78 5.80
C TYR A 27 5.22 5.75 6.73
N ASN A 28 5.28 7.05 6.46
CA ASN A 28 4.65 8.06 7.32
C ASN A 28 3.23 8.45 6.87
N GLY A 29 2.78 7.97 5.72
CA GLY A 29 1.45 8.19 5.17
C GLY A 29 1.25 9.60 4.59
N ASP A 30 2.32 10.28 4.18
CA ASP A 30 2.25 11.65 3.67
C ASP A 30 1.95 11.75 2.17
N GLY A 31 1.81 10.60 1.49
CA GLY A 31 1.53 10.51 0.06
C GLY A 31 2.76 10.69 -0.82
N THR A 32 3.97 10.72 -0.23
CA THR A 32 5.24 10.80 -0.96
C THR A 32 6.21 9.73 -0.48
N VAL A 33 7.16 9.35 -1.34
CA VAL A 33 8.23 8.39 -0.99
C VAL A 33 9.56 9.11 -1.03
N ASN A 34 10.10 9.44 0.15
CA ASN A 34 11.31 10.24 0.31
C ASN A 34 12.15 9.80 1.53
N SER A 35 13.16 10.60 1.90
CA SER A 35 14.06 10.27 3.03
C SER A 35 13.37 10.23 4.39
N THR A 36 12.21 10.86 4.54
CA THR A 36 11.40 10.85 5.76
C THR A 36 10.87 9.45 6.04
N ASP A 37 10.46 8.71 5.00
CA ASP A 37 10.06 7.31 5.12
C ASP A 37 11.20 6.41 5.54
N LEU A 38 12.40 6.68 5.02
CA LEU A 38 13.61 5.96 5.40
C LEU A 38 13.93 6.19 6.89
N MET A 39 13.71 7.40 7.40
CA MET A 39 13.81 7.70 8.83
C MET A 39 12.71 7.00 9.65
N ALA A 40 11.45 6.99 9.17
CA ALA A 40 10.34 6.33 9.83
C ALA A 40 10.57 4.81 9.93
N CYS A 41 10.95 4.16 8.83
CA CYS A 41 11.38 2.77 8.79
C CYS A 41 12.49 2.50 9.80
N ARG A 42 13.56 3.30 9.81
CA ARG A 42 14.67 3.15 10.77
C ARG A 42 14.20 3.24 12.23
N ARG A 43 13.34 4.20 12.55
CA ARG A 43 12.80 4.37 13.91
C ARG A 43 11.90 3.20 14.31
N TYR A 44 11.11 2.67 13.39
CA TYR A 44 10.33 1.46 13.60
C TYR A 44 11.22 0.23 13.88
N LEU A 45 12.26 0.02 13.09
CA LEU A 45 13.22 -1.08 13.30
C LEU A 45 13.98 -0.98 14.63
N LEU A 46 14.14 0.23 15.16
CA LEU A 46 14.74 0.49 16.47
C LEU A 46 13.72 0.50 17.61
N HIS A 47 12.46 0.13 17.35
CA HIS A 47 11.36 0.14 18.32
C HIS A 47 11.09 1.51 18.97
N VAL A 48 11.48 2.60 18.29
CA VAL A 48 11.16 3.97 18.68
C VAL A 48 9.74 4.34 18.23
N LEU A 49 9.27 3.73 17.13
CA LEU A 49 7.90 3.84 16.66
C LEU A 49 7.22 2.48 16.74
N GLY A 50 5.94 2.47 17.15
CA GLY A 50 5.06 1.31 17.07
C GLY A 50 4.44 1.13 15.68
N PRO A 51 3.85 -0.05 15.40
CA PRO A 51 3.15 -0.33 14.14
C PRO A 51 1.96 0.60 13.87
N GLU A 52 1.33 1.15 14.92
CA GLU A 52 0.26 2.13 14.82
C GLU A 52 0.72 3.53 14.36
N GLN A 53 2.03 3.78 14.38
CA GLN A 53 2.63 5.07 14.01
C GLN A 53 3.21 5.09 12.59
N ILE A 54 3.12 3.98 11.87
CA ILE A 54 3.59 3.85 10.49
C ILE A 54 2.53 3.15 9.63
N ASN A 55 2.61 3.34 8.32
CA ASN A 55 1.83 2.55 7.37
C ASN A 55 2.51 1.18 7.16
N VAL A 56 2.10 0.19 7.94
CA VAL A 56 2.69 -1.16 7.88
C VAL A 56 2.49 -1.86 6.53
N ILE A 57 1.41 -1.56 5.81
CA ILE A 57 1.14 -2.17 4.50
C ILE A 57 2.06 -1.57 3.45
N ALA A 58 2.22 -0.24 3.43
CA ALA A 58 3.15 0.43 2.54
C ALA A 58 4.62 0.10 2.86
N GLY A 59 4.92 -0.33 4.09
CA GLY A 59 6.27 -0.63 4.53
C GLY A 59 6.80 -2.02 4.18
N ASP A 60 5.94 -2.99 3.85
CA ASP A 60 6.34 -4.34 3.43
C ASP A 60 6.68 -4.35 1.93
N LEU A 61 7.94 -4.07 1.60
CA LEU A 61 8.38 -3.81 0.23
C LEU A 61 8.71 -5.07 -0.55
N ASP A 62 8.93 -6.19 0.13
CA ASP A 62 9.08 -7.50 -0.50
C ASP A 62 7.82 -8.37 -0.43
N GLY A 63 6.81 -7.96 0.34
CA GLY A 63 5.52 -8.63 0.46
C GLY A 63 5.63 -9.93 1.26
N ASN A 64 6.49 -9.98 2.28
CA ASN A 64 6.69 -11.15 3.13
C ASN A 64 5.86 -11.11 4.43
N GLY A 65 5.11 -10.02 4.66
CA GLY A 65 4.29 -9.77 5.85
C GLY A 65 5.06 -9.20 7.04
N LYS A 66 6.33 -8.81 6.89
CA LYS A 66 7.19 -8.29 7.95
C LYS A 66 8.03 -7.12 7.44
N ILE A 67 8.05 -6.05 8.23
CA ILE A 67 8.97 -4.93 8.02
C ILE A 67 10.28 -5.21 8.75
N ASN A 68 11.37 -5.31 8.01
CA ASN A 68 12.71 -5.52 8.55
C ASN A 68 13.80 -4.78 7.75
N SER A 69 15.08 -5.10 8.00
CA SER A 69 16.22 -4.48 7.33
C SER A 69 16.24 -4.66 5.80
N THR A 70 15.55 -5.68 5.29
CA THR A 70 15.38 -5.94 3.86
C THR A 70 14.57 -4.82 3.22
N ASP A 71 13.43 -4.45 3.80
CA ASP A 71 12.58 -3.34 3.33
C ASP A 71 13.34 -2.01 3.39
N TYR A 72 14.06 -1.75 4.49
CA TYR A 72 14.92 -0.58 4.60
C TYR A 72 15.95 -0.50 3.45
N THR A 73 16.51 -1.63 3.05
CA THR A 73 17.46 -1.71 1.93
C THR A 73 16.78 -1.42 0.59
N TYR A 74 15.57 -1.95 0.38
CA TYR A 74 14.79 -1.65 -0.83
C TYR A 74 14.42 -0.18 -0.92
N LEU A 75 13.91 0.42 0.16
CA LEU A 75 13.60 1.85 0.21
C LEU A 75 14.83 2.70 -0.10
N LYS A 76 15.98 2.39 0.50
CA LYS A 76 17.24 3.09 0.20
C LYS A 76 17.64 2.97 -1.27
N ARG A 77 17.54 1.77 -1.86
CA ARG A 77 17.85 1.56 -3.28
C ARG A 77 16.89 2.33 -4.19
N TYR A 78 15.62 2.40 -3.83
CA TYR A 78 14.60 3.14 -4.57
C TYR A 78 14.89 4.64 -4.58
N LEU A 79 15.17 5.23 -3.40
CA LEU A 79 15.53 6.65 -3.30
C LEU A 79 16.81 7.01 -4.06
N LEU A 80 17.76 6.06 -4.15
CA LEU A 80 18.99 6.19 -4.94
C LEU A 80 18.80 5.86 -6.43
N ARG A 81 17.57 5.57 -6.87
CA ARG A 81 17.22 5.17 -8.25
C ARG A 81 17.96 3.93 -8.74
N ALA A 82 18.44 3.09 -7.83
CA ALA A 82 19.05 1.80 -8.16
C ALA A 82 17.98 0.75 -8.54
N ILE A 83 16.74 0.95 -8.09
CA ILE A 83 15.55 0.20 -8.52
C ILE A 83 14.43 1.19 -8.83
N VAL A 84 13.53 0.83 -9.74
CA VAL A 84 12.39 1.67 -10.17
C VAL A 84 11.07 1.22 -9.54
N LYS A 85 11.00 -0.03 -9.09
CA LYS A 85 9.84 -0.65 -8.44
C LYS A 85 10.28 -1.55 -7.29
N PHE A 86 9.42 -1.72 -6.30
CA PHE A 86 9.65 -2.65 -5.20
C PHE A 86 9.31 -4.09 -5.60
N PRO A 87 9.95 -5.11 -5.00
CA PRO A 87 9.64 -6.50 -5.31
C PRO A 87 8.15 -6.87 -5.13
N VAL A 88 7.46 -6.30 -4.13
CA VAL A 88 6.03 -6.52 -3.92
C VAL A 88 5.16 -6.08 -5.12
N GLN A 89 5.63 -5.11 -5.92
CA GLN A 89 4.92 -4.59 -7.10
C GLN A 89 5.19 -5.38 -8.39
N MET A 90 6.04 -6.41 -8.33
CA MET A 90 6.41 -7.24 -9.48
C MET A 90 5.73 -8.61 -9.46
N LYS A 91 4.95 -8.90 -8.42
CA LYS A 91 4.22 -10.16 -8.24
C LYS A 91 2.86 -10.13 -8.94
#